data_AF-A0ABD1K6K2-F1
#
_entry.id   AF-A0ABD1K6K2-F1
#
_cell.length_a   1.000
_cell.length_b   1.000
_cell.length_c   1.000
_cell.angle_alpha   90.00
_cell.angle_beta   90.00
_cell.angle_gamma   90.00
#
_symmetry.space_group_name_H-M   'P 1'
#
loop_
_entity.id
_entity.type
_entity.pdbx_description
1 polymer ?
#
loop_
_entity_poly.entity_id
_entity_poly.type
_entity_poly.pdbx_seq_one_letter_code
_entity_poly.pdbx_strand_id
1 'polypeptide(L)'
;MSYRGLLKQLTSRKSFLYSCIQLHDNDWKPAAYCSRRLPDAETGYAQIEKECLASVWACKRFEKYLCGLADFNLPTLPAPEANPQPQWPDLEVVRNKDASEKRKQAFYFKHRHDARPLPSLKPGDPTLIKLDRQMFWQTPAVVTEESVTPRSYVTKTLQGEKIKKQSPPSLTRSCSSVSPLRPH
;
A
#
# COMPACT_ATOMS: atom_id res chain seq x y z
N MET A 1 -29.94 -35.73 -9.62
CA MET A 1 -28.91 -35.39 -8.61
C MET A 1 -28.52 -33.94 -8.83
N SER A 2 -28.91 -33.04 -7.92
CA SER A 2 -28.55 -31.62 -8.03
C SER A 2 -27.22 -31.41 -7.31
N TYR A 3 -26.12 -31.42 -8.07
CA TYR A 3 -24.80 -31.16 -7.51
C TYR A 3 -24.72 -29.65 -7.19
N ARG A 4 -24.68 -29.32 -5.89
CA ARG A 4 -24.45 -27.95 -5.42
C ARG A 4 -22.98 -27.78 -5.05
N GLY A 5 -22.32 -26.81 -5.69
CA GLY A 5 -20.95 -26.39 -5.38
C GLY A 5 -20.94 -25.14 -4.50
N LEU A 6 -20.04 -25.09 -3.51
CA LEU A 6 -19.77 -23.88 -2.73
C LEU A 6 -18.26 -23.62 -2.65
N LEU A 7 -17.88 -22.36 -2.80
CA LEU A 7 -16.49 -21.91 -2.71
C LEU A 7 -16.25 -21.19 -1.37
N LYS A 8 -15.48 -21.76 -0.44
CA LYS A 8 -15.13 -21.05 0.81
C LYS A 8 -13.80 -20.33 0.65
N GLN A 9 -13.75 -19.06 1.04
CA GLN A 9 -12.52 -18.26 1.03
C GLN A 9 -11.97 -18.03 2.43
N LEU A 10 -10.64 -18.09 2.55
CA LEU A 10 -9.86 -17.57 3.67
C LEU A 10 -8.85 -16.54 3.12
N THR A 11 -9.09 -15.26 3.34
CA THR A 11 -8.16 -14.18 2.99
C THR A 11 -7.24 -13.84 4.14
N SER A 12 -5.93 -13.87 3.89
CA SER A 12 -4.90 -13.25 4.73
C SER A 12 -4.32 -12.03 4.01
N ARG A 13 -3.51 -11.21 4.70
CA ARG A 13 -2.90 -10.00 4.12
C ARG A 13 -2.11 -10.26 2.84
N LYS A 14 -1.51 -11.45 2.69
CA LYS A 14 -0.57 -11.79 1.60
C LYS A 14 -0.99 -13.01 0.78
N SER A 15 -2.12 -13.63 1.07
CA SER A 15 -2.53 -14.85 0.41
C SER A 15 -4.01 -15.10 0.56
N PHE A 16 -4.58 -15.85 -0.36
CA PHE A 16 -5.93 -16.35 -0.26
C PHE A 16 -5.97 -17.86 -0.50
N LEU A 17 -6.90 -18.54 0.17
CA LEU A 17 -7.20 -19.96 0.00
C LEU A 17 -8.67 -20.10 -0.34
N TYR A 18 -8.96 -20.99 -1.29
CA TYR A 18 -10.29 -21.40 -1.68
C TYR A 18 -10.44 -22.91 -1.55
N SER A 19 -11.62 -23.34 -1.14
CA SER A 19 -12.02 -24.74 -1.24
C SER A 19 -13.33 -24.85 -2.02
N CYS A 20 -13.34 -25.74 -3.01
CA CYS A 20 -14.54 -26.19 -3.70
C CYS A 20 -15.09 -27.37 -2.91
N ILE A 21 -16.31 -27.23 -2.38
CA ILE A 21 -17.03 -28.29 -1.70
C ILE A 21 -18.27 -28.66 -2.51
N GLN A 22 -18.60 -29.95 -2.54
CA GLN A 22 -19.76 -30.50 -3.22
C GLN A 22 -20.68 -31.18 -2.21
N LEU A 23 -21.99 -31.02 -2.38
CA LEU A 23 -22.99 -31.73 -1.58
C LEU A 23 -23.20 -33.14 -2.13
N HIS A 24 -22.96 -34.16 -1.31
CA HIS A 24 -23.17 -35.57 -1.65
C HIS A 24 -23.94 -36.26 -0.52
N ASP A 25 -25.09 -36.87 -0.81
CA ASP A 25 -25.92 -37.59 0.17
C ASP A 25 -26.18 -36.82 1.48
N ASN A 26 -26.46 -35.51 1.38
CA ASN A 26 -26.64 -34.54 2.47
C ASN A 26 -25.37 -34.07 3.20
N ASP A 27 -24.17 -34.55 2.86
CA ASP A 27 -22.91 -34.11 3.45
C ASP A 27 -22.09 -33.24 2.49
N TRP A 28 -21.52 -32.16 3.02
CA TRP A 28 -20.57 -31.31 2.29
C TRP A 28 -19.19 -31.95 2.30
N LYS A 29 -18.72 -32.37 1.12
CA LYS A 29 -17.40 -32.98 0.95
C LYS A 29 -16.48 -32.07 0.15
N PRO A 30 -15.23 -31.87 0.58
CA PRO A 30 -14.27 -31.07 -0.18
C PRO A 30 -13.85 -31.81 -1.45
N ALA A 31 -14.06 -31.17 -2.59
CA ALA A 31 -13.69 -31.71 -3.90
C ALA A 31 -12.28 -31.23 -4.32
N ALA A 32 -11.96 -29.97 -4.06
CA ALA A 32 -10.67 -29.39 -4.43
C ALA A 32 -10.29 -28.18 -3.58
N TYR A 33 -8.99 -27.91 -3.48
CA TYR A 33 -8.43 -26.74 -2.80
C TYR A 33 -7.53 -25.96 -3.74
N CYS A 34 -7.52 -24.64 -3.65
CA CYS A 34 -6.55 -23.81 -4.35
C CYS A 34 -6.13 -22.61 -3.50
N SER A 35 -4.84 -22.27 -3.52
CA SER A 35 -4.31 -21.11 -2.81
C SER A 35 -3.32 -20.36 -3.69
N ARG A 36 -3.21 -19.05 -3.46
CA ARG A 36 -2.23 -18.20 -4.12
C ARG A 36 -1.71 -17.15 -3.15
N ARG A 37 -0.40 -16.88 -3.24
CA ARG A 37 0.23 -15.72 -2.61
C ARG A 37 0.08 -14.51 -3.52
N LEU A 38 -0.30 -13.38 -2.92
CA LEU A 38 -0.40 -12.10 -3.60
C LEU A 38 1.01 -11.52 -3.82
N PRO A 39 1.36 -11.05 -5.03
CA PRO A 39 2.56 -10.26 -5.25
C PRO A 39 2.46 -8.92 -4.50
N ASP A 40 3.60 -8.25 -4.31
CA ASP A 40 3.66 -7.01 -3.53
C ASP A 40 2.75 -5.90 -4.11
N ALA A 41 2.58 -5.88 -5.44
CA ALA A 41 1.64 -4.99 -6.12
C ALA A 41 0.17 -5.23 -5.71
N GLU A 42 -0.25 -6.49 -5.58
CA GLU A 42 -1.63 -6.85 -5.21
C GLU A 42 -1.85 -6.83 -3.68
N THR A 43 -0.76 -6.78 -2.88
CA THR A 43 -0.83 -6.74 -1.41
C THR A 43 -1.38 -5.40 -0.89
N GLY A 44 -1.21 -4.32 -1.67
CA GLY A 44 -1.71 -2.99 -1.36
C GLY A 44 -3.21 -2.77 -1.58
N TYR A 45 -3.90 -3.70 -2.24
CA TYR A 45 -5.34 -3.56 -2.56
C TYR A 45 -6.23 -3.57 -1.31
N ALA A 46 -7.38 -2.92 -1.41
CA ALA A 46 -8.43 -2.96 -0.41
C ALA A 46 -8.95 -4.39 -0.23
N GLN A 47 -9.55 -4.68 0.93
CA GLN A 47 -10.04 -6.03 1.26
C GLN A 47 -11.07 -6.53 0.22
N ILE A 48 -11.98 -5.65 -0.21
CA ILE A 48 -13.00 -5.95 -1.24
C ILE A 48 -12.36 -6.27 -2.60
N GLU A 49 -11.34 -5.52 -2.99
CA GLU A 49 -10.62 -5.75 -4.25
C GLU A 49 -9.91 -7.10 -4.24
N LYS A 50 -9.32 -7.49 -3.10
CA LYS A 50 -8.69 -8.79 -2.90
C LYS A 50 -9.71 -9.93 -2.96
N GLU A 51 -10.88 -9.73 -2.38
CA GLU A 51 -12.00 -10.68 -2.43
C GLU A 51 -12.49 -10.91 -3.86
N CYS A 52 -12.69 -9.84 -4.63
CA CYS A 52 -13.08 -9.91 -6.03
C CYS A 52 -12.01 -10.58 -6.91
N LEU A 53 -10.75 -10.14 -6.80
CA LEU A 53 -9.62 -10.71 -7.54
C LEU A 53 -9.48 -12.20 -7.28
N ALA A 54 -9.59 -12.60 -6.01
CA ALA A 54 -9.44 -13.98 -5.63
C ALA A 54 -10.62 -14.84 -6.11
N SER A 55 -11.83 -14.27 -6.20
CA SER A 55 -13.02 -14.94 -6.74
C SER A 55 -12.86 -15.25 -8.22
N VAL A 56 -12.47 -14.26 -9.02
CA VAL A 56 -12.20 -14.43 -10.46
C VAL A 56 -11.10 -15.47 -10.69
N TRP A 57 -10.04 -15.41 -9.88
CA TRP A 57 -8.94 -16.37 -9.96
C TRP A 57 -9.38 -17.79 -9.61
N ALA A 58 -10.20 -17.95 -8.56
CA ALA A 58 -10.74 -19.24 -8.15
C ALA A 58 -11.64 -19.84 -9.24
N CYS A 59 -12.54 -19.05 -9.84
CA CYS A 59 -13.39 -19.49 -10.95
C CYS A 59 -12.55 -20.01 -12.12
N LYS A 60 -11.48 -19.30 -12.50
CA LYS A 60 -10.57 -19.74 -13.56
C LYS A 60 -9.84 -21.04 -13.19
N ARG A 61 -9.49 -21.23 -11.92
CA ARG A 61 -8.77 -22.43 -11.47
C ARG A 61 -9.67 -23.67 -11.37
N PHE A 62 -10.94 -23.47 -11.01
CA PHE A 62 -11.94 -24.51 -10.86
C PHE A 62 -12.80 -24.72 -12.11
N GLU A 63 -12.42 -24.15 -13.26
CA GLU A 63 -13.15 -24.26 -14.54
C GLU A 63 -13.62 -25.69 -14.84
N LYS A 64 -12.75 -26.69 -14.67
CA LYS A 64 -13.07 -28.12 -14.88
C LYS A 64 -14.13 -28.70 -13.93
N TYR A 65 -14.28 -28.13 -12.74
CA TYR A 65 -15.29 -28.54 -11.75
C TYR A 65 -16.57 -27.73 -11.89
N LEU A 66 -16.48 -26.51 -12.45
CA LEU A 66 -17.61 -25.60 -12.64
C LEU A 66 -18.37 -25.89 -13.94
N CYS A 67 -17.70 -26.36 -14.99
CA CYS A 67 -18.28 -26.58 -16.33
C CYS A 67 -19.37 -27.68 -16.42
N GLY A 68 -19.70 -28.35 -15.31
CA GLY A 68 -20.79 -29.34 -15.23
C GLY A 68 -21.80 -29.07 -14.11
N LEU A 69 -21.68 -27.95 -13.39
CA LEU A 69 -22.63 -27.57 -12.34
C LEU A 69 -23.72 -26.67 -12.94
N ALA A 70 -24.98 -27.02 -12.70
CA ALA A 70 -26.12 -26.20 -13.11
C ALA A 70 -26.14 -24.86 -12.35
N ASP A 71 -25.76 -24.88 -11.06
CA ASP A 71 -25.65 -23.72 -10.18
C ASP A 71 -24.50 -23.92 -9.18
N PHE A 72 -23.77 -22.86 -8.86
CA PHE A 72 -22.82 -22.83 -7.74
C PHE A 72 -22.93 -21.51 -6.98
N ASN A 73 -22.72 -21.56 -5.67
CA ASN A 73 -22.78 -20.38 -4.82
C ASN A 73 -21.35 -19.92 -4.46
N LEU A 74 -21.08 -18.65 -4.72
CA LEU A 74 -19.80 -18.00 -4.42
C LEU A 74 -20.04 -16.95 -3.31
N PRO A 75 -19.88 -17.33 -2.02
CA PRO A 75 -20.29 -16.52 -0.86
C PRO A 75 -19.52 -15.21 -0.66
N THR A 76 -18.40 -15.01 -1.38
CA THR A 76 -17.58 -13.79 -1.29
C THR A 76 -18.26 -12.57 -1.89
N LEU A 77 -19.09 -12.77 -2.92
CA LEU A 77 -19.94 -11.71 -3.41
C LEU A 77 -21.24 -11.82 -2.63
N PRO A 78 -21.81 -10.72 -2.11
CA PRO A 78 -23.19 -10.72 -1.69
C PRO A 78 -24.02 -11.05 -2.94
N ALA A 79 -24.29 -12.33 -3.17
CA ALA A 79 -25.28 -12.77 -4.12
C ALA A 79 -26.61 -12.23 -3.58
N PRO A 80 -27.40 -11.53 -4.39
CA PRO A 80 -28.71 -11.12 -3.95
C PRO A 80 -29.54 -12.41 -3.79
N GLU A 81 -29.70 -12.88 -2.56
CA GLU A 81 -30.90 -13.64 -2.21
C GLU A 81 -32.06 -12.72 -2.55
N ALA A 82 -32.72 -12.98 -3.67
CA ALA A 82 -33.97 -12.37 -4.12
C ALA A 82 -34.19 -10.92 -3.65
N ASN A 83 -33.72 -9.94 -4.42
CA ASN A 83 -34.06 -8.52 -4.24
C ASN A 83 -33.88 -8.02 -2.79
N PRO A 84 -32.66 -7.99 -2.21
CA PRO A 84 -32.42 -7.17 -1.05
C PRO A 84 -32.55 -5.72 -1.54
N GLN A 85 -33.62 -5.04 -1.15
CA GLN A 85 -33.65 -3.58 -1.32
C GLN A 85 -32.37 -3.05 -0.68
N PRO A 86 -31.53 -2.29 -1.41
CA PRO A 86 -30.27 -1.80 -0.86
C PRO A 86 -30.59 -0.86 0.31
N GLN A 87 -30.46 -1.38 1.53
CA GLN A 87 -30.42 -0.54 2.72
C GLN A 87 -29.01 0.02 2.80
N TRP A 88 -28.87 1.29 2.43
CA TRP A 88 -27.62 1.99 2.62
C TRP A 88 -27.29 1.99 4.12
N PRO A 89 -26.15 1.40 4.54
CA PRO A 89 -25.72 1.52 5.92
C PRO A 89 -25.53 3.00 6.25
N ASP A 90 -25.70 3.34 7.52
CA ASP A 90 -25.51 4.72 7.98
C ASP A 90 -24.12 5.23 7.54
N LEU A 91 -24.14 6.27 6.71
CA LEU A 91 -22.96 6.87 6.12
C LEU A 91 -21.98 7.34 7.19
N GLU A 92 -22.48 7.73 8.36
CA GLU A 92 -21.64 8.17 9.46
C GLU A 92 -20.87 7.00 10.07
N VAL A 93 -21.51 5.83 10.22
CA VAL A 93 -20.87 4.61 10.69
C VAL A 93 -19.80 4.14 9.70
N VAL A 94 -20.13 4.10 8.40
CA VAL A 94 -19.18 3.72 7.34
C VAL A 94 -17.98 4.68 7.35
N ARG A 95 -18.24 5.99 7.37
CA ARG A 95 -17.20 7.02 7.38
C ARG A 95 -16.31 6.92 8.62
N ASN A 96 -16.89 6.70 9.79
CA ASN A 96 -16.14 6.58 11.05
C ASN A 96 -15.27 5.32 11.06
N LYS A 97 -15.80 4.21 10.55
CA LYS A 97 -15.05 2.96 10.41
C LYS A 97 -13.89 3.12 9.44
N ASP A 98 -14.15 3.68 8.25
CA ASP A 98 -13.12 3.99 7.25
C ASP A 98 -12.05 4.95 7.79
N ALA A 99 -12.45 6.00 8.51
CA ALA A 99 -11.53 6.93 9.13
C ALA A 99 -10.65 6.25 10.19
N SER A 100 -11.23 5.33 10.98
CA SER A 100 -10.49 4.56 11.98
C SER A 100 -9.47 3.62 11.33
N GLU A 101 -9.85 2.94 10.24
CA GLU A 101 -8.95 2.04 9.49
C GLU A 101 -7.84 2.83 8.77
N LYS A 102 -8.17 3.98 8.15
CA LYS A 102 -7.16 4.89 7.59
C LYS A 102 -6.17 5.39 8.64
N ARG A 103 -6.63 5.71 9.86
CA ARG A 103 -5.75 6.10 10.98
C ARG A 103 -4.83 4.96 11.41
N LYS A 104 -5.34 3.73 11.54
CA LYS A 104 -4.52 2.55 11.85
C LYS A 104 -3.49 2.30 10.77
N GLN A 105 -3.89 2.35 9.49
CA GLN A 105 -2.98 2.20 8.36
C GLN A 105 -1.87 3.26 8.38
N ALA A 106 -2.22 4.54 8.59
CA ALA A 106 -1.24 5.62 8.70
C ALA A 106 -0.30 5.44 9.91
N PHE A 107 -0.84 5.00 11.06
CA PHE A 107 -0.05 4.68 12.25
C PHE A 107 0.98 3.60 11.95
N TYR A 108 0.57 2.45 11.42
CA TYR A 108 1.48 1.36 11.09
C TYR A 108 2.48 1.73 9.99
N PHE A 109 2.06 2.54 9.00
CA PHE A 109 2.95 3.06 7.97
C PHE A 109 4.08 3.91 8.58
N LYS A 110 3.73 4.86 9.45
CA LYS A 110 4.71 5.71 10.14
C LYS A 110 5.67 4.90 11.02
N HIS A 111 5.17 3.89 11.73
CA HIS A 111 5.99 3.03 12.59
C HIS A 111 6.97 2.15 11.78
N ARG A 112 6.57 1.69 10.60
CA ARG A 112 7.41 0.81 9.77
C ARG A 112 8.39 1.57 8.89
N HIS A 113 8.07 2.81 8.52
CA HIS A 113 8.84 3.59 7.54
C HIS A 113 9.64 4.74 8.14
N ASP A 114 9.67 4.91 9.48
CA ASP A 114 10.50 5.88 10.20
C ASP A 114 10.54 7.27 9.50
N ALA A 115 9.38 7.67 8.94
CA ALA A 115 9.26 8.83 8.08
C ALA A 115 9.31 10.09 8.95
N ARG A 116 10.52 10.52 9.29
CA ARG A 116 10.77 11.73 10.06
C ARG A 116 10.55 12.94 9.17
N PRO A 117 9.84 13.98 9.65
CA PRO A 117 9.76 15.23 8.90
C PRO A 117 11.19 15.74 8.68
N LEU A 118 11.49 16.07 7.43
CA LEU A 118 12.79 16.59 7.05
C LEU A 118 13.02 17.95 7.75
N PRO A 119 14.21 18.18 8.34
CA PRO A 119 14.53 19.48 8.91
C PRO A 119 14.44 20.58 7.83
N SER A 120 13.74 21.67 8.12
CA SER A 120 13.76 22.85 7.25
C SER A 120 15.14 23.48 7.25
N LEU A 121 15.68 23.79 6.07
CA LEU A 121 16.95 24.49 5.93
C LEU A 121 16.69 25.99 6.02
N LYS A 122 17.51 26.72 6.80
CA LYS A 122 17.42 28.17 6.90
C LYS A 122 18.32 28.83 5.86
N PRO A 123 17.98 30.03 5.35
CA PRO A 123 18.92 30.85 4.60
C PRO A 123 20.23 31.01 5.38
N GLY A 124 21.36 30.68 4.73
CA GLY A 124 22.69 30.65 5.34
C GLY A 124 23.21 29.25 5.71
N ASP A 125 22.38 28.20 5.69
CA ASP A 125 22.86 26.84 5.97
C ASP A 125 23.84 26.35 4.87
N PRO A 126 25.00 25.79 5.25
CA PRO A 126 25.93 25.21 4.30
C PRO A 126 25.43 23.83 3.84
N THR A 127 25.36 23.66 2.53
CA THR A 127 24.83 22.47 1.85
C THR A 127 25.79 21.97 0.80
N LEU A 128 25.76 20.67 0.54
CA LEU A 128 26.48 20.07 -0.59
C LEU A 128 25.51 19.80 -1.73
N ILE A 129 25.90 20.16 -2.94
CA ILE A 129 25.16 19.85 -4.17
C ILE A 129 25.91 18.81 -5.01
N LYS A 130 25.13 18.00 -5.72
CA LYS A 130 25.62 17.12 -6.78
C LYS A 130 25.41 17.81 -8.13
N LEU A 131 26.50 18.05 -8.84
CA LEU A 131 26.50 18.51 -10.24
C LEU A 131 26.43 17.30 -11.17
N ASP A 132 25.89 17.48 -12.38
CA ASP A 132 25.62 16.37 -13.31
C ASP A 132 26.89 15.60 -13.74
N ARG A 133 28.06 16.23 -13.65
CA ARG A 133 29.37 15.63 -13.97
C ARG A 133 30.07 14.98 -12.75
N GLN A 134 29.45 14.99 -11.57
CA GLN A 134 30.02 14.45 -10.33
C GLN A 134 29.21 13.25 -9.82
N MET A 135 29.91 12.21 -9.36
CA MET A 135 29.28 11.02 -8.78
C MET A 135 28.84 11.22 -7.32
N PHE A 136 29.46 12.17 -6.60
CA PHE A 136 29.29 12.38 -5.16
C PHE A 136 28.81 13.79 -4.79
N TRP A 137 28.25 13.96 -3.60
CA TRP A 137 27.84 15.26 -3.02
C TRP A 137 29.06 16.02 -2.51
N GLN A 138 29.74 16.78 -3.38
CA GLN A 138 31.01 17.44 -3.00
C GLN A 138 31.01 18.96 -3.16
N THR A 139 30.15 19.52 -3.98
CA THR A 139 30.25 20.95 -4.29
C THR A 139 29.59 21.78 -3.17
N PRO A 140 30.33 22.67 -2.47
CA PRO A 140 29.77 23.48 -1.39
C PRO A 140 28.87 24.59 -1.94
N ALA A 141 27.71 24.75 -1.32
CA ALA A 141 26.71 25.77 -1.67
C ALA A 141 25.99 26.28 -0.42
N VAL A 142 25.55 27.54 -0.45
CA VAL A 142 24.83 28.18 0.68
C VAL A 142 23.38 28.43 0.28
N VAL A 143 22.43 28.08 1.15
CA VAL A 143 21.01 28.39 0.94
C VAL A 143 20.84 29.91 0.98
N THR A 144 20.37 30.51 -0.12
CA THR A 144 20.20 31.97 -0.19
C THR A 144 18.75 32.37 0.11
N GLU A 145 17.77 31.65 -0.44
CA GLU A 145 16.36 32.02 -0.34
C GLU A 145 15.45 30.79 -0.24
N GLU A 146 14.36 30.94 0.52
CA GLU A 146 13.20 30.05 0.48
C GLU A 146 12.41 30.38 -0.79
N SER A 147 12.13 29.38 -1.62
CA SER A 147 11.37 29.60 -2.85
C SER A 147 9.86 29.53 -2.58
N VAL A 148 9.09 30.27 -3.38
CA VAL A 148 7.61 30.44 -3.29
C VAL A 148 6.86 29.09 -3.20
N THR A 149 7.44 28.02 -3.74
CA THR A 149 6.85 26.67 -3.68
C THR A 149 7.33 25.89 -2.45
N PRO A 150 6.41 25.29 -1.66
CA PRO A 150 6.77 24.53 -0.46
C PRO A 150 7.71 23.39 -0.85
N ARG A 151 8.83 23.23 -0.11
CA ARG A 151 9.94 22.26 -0.29
C ARG A 151 11.12 22.66 -1.19
N SER A 152 11.08 23.83 -1.82
CA SER A 152 12.14 24.25 -2.75
C SER A 152 13.05 25.33 -2.17
N TYR A 153 14.36 25.18 -2.37
CA TYR A 153 15.38 26.11 -1.88
C TYR A 153 16.26 26.57 -3.05
N VAL A 154 16.69 27.82 -3.01
CA VAL A 154 17.69 28.36 -3.94
C VAL A 154 19.04 28.34 -3.24
N THR A 155 19.99 27.60 -3.80
CA THR A 155 21.38 27.53 -3.30
C THR A 155 22.32 28.26 -4.23
N LYS A 156 23.33 28.95 -3.68
CA LYS A 156 24.37 29.64 -4.43
C LYS A 156 25.70 28.93 -4.28
N THR A 157 26.35 28.63 -5.39
CA THR A 157 27.70 28.03 -5.41
C THR A 157 28.78 29.10 -5.17
N LEU A 158 29.99 28.67 -4.79
CA LEU A 158 31.15 29.57 -4.67
C LEU A 158 31.52 30.24 -6.00
N GLN A 159 31.15 29.64 -7.13
CA GLN A 159 31.34 30.19 -8.48
C GLN A 159 30.25 31.20 -8.88
N GLY A 160 29.27 31.46 -8.00
CA GLY A 160 28.24 32.47 -8.19
C GLY A 160 26.96 31.98 -8.87
N GLU A 161 26.87 30.71 -9.25
CA GLU A 161 25.69 30.13 -9.89
C GLU A 161 24.58 29.89 -8.86
N LYS A 162 23.35 30.29 -9.20
CA LYS A 162 22.15 30.05 -8.41
C LYS A 162 21.41 28.82 -8.94
N ILE A 163 21.16 27.84 -8.08
CA ILE A 163 20.50 26.59 -8.46
C ILE A 163 19.28 26.38 -7.57
N LYS A 164 18.13 26.09 -8.19
CA LYS A 164 16.90 25.70 -7.48
C LYS A 164 16.90 24.19 -7.25
N LYS A 165 16.75 23.76 -5.99
CA LYS A 165 16.72 22.34 -5.60
C LYS A 165 15.45 22.01 -4.81
N GLN A 166 15.03 20.74 -4.87
CA GLN A 166 13.86 20.22 -4.18
C GLN A 166 14.27 19.35 -2.98
N SER A 167 13.86 19.74 -1.78
CA SER A 167 14.00 19.02 -0.50
C SER A 167 15.44 18.66 -0.04
N PRO A 168 15.70 18.54 1.28
CA PRO A 168 17.01 18.19 1.83
C PRO A 168 17.63 16.84 1.39
N PRO A 169 16.92 15.78 0.95
CA PRO A 169 17.62 14.60 0.40
C PRO A 169 18.43 14.91 -0.87
N SER A 170 18.21 16.06 -1.52
CA SER A 170 19.05 16.57 -2.61
C SER A 170 20.07 17.63 -2.18
N LEU A 171 20.19 17.88 -0.87
CA LEU A 171 21.05 18.88 -0.24
C LEU A 171 21.50 18.38 1.14
N THR A 172 22.69 17.81 1.25
CA THR A 172 23.19 17.37 2.57
C THR A 172 23.80 18.56 3.33
N ARG A 173 23.42 18.75 4.61
CA ARG A 173 24.10 19.73 5.48
C ARG A 173 25.56 19.31 5.63
N SER A 174 26.51 20.22 5.40
CA SER A 174 27.91 19.92 5.70
C SER A 174 28.05 19.80 7.22
N CYS A 175 28.38 18.60 7.71
CA CYS A 175 28.58 18.38 9.14
C CYS A 175 29.92 19.01 9.57
N SER A 176 29.86 20.21 10.14
CA SER A 176 31.00 20.90 10.77
C SER A 176 30.84 20.93 12.28
N SER A 177 30.36 19.85 12.90
CA SER A 177 30.33 19.70 14.35
C SER A 177 30.84 18.32 14.72
N VAL A 178 32.07 18.29 15.24
CA VAL A 178 32.61 17.18 16.01
C VAL A 178 31.61 16.86 17.13
N SER A 179 30.99 15.69 17.08
CA SER A 179 30.16 15.18 18.17
C SER A 179 31.05 14.98 19.41
N PRO A 180 30.67 15.48 20.61
CA PRO A 180 31.34 15.06 21.83
C PRO A 180 31.06 13.57 22.05
N LEU A 181 32.13 12.80 22.29
CA LEU A 181 32.08 11.39 22.67
C LEU A 181 31.16 11.22 23.91
N ARG A 182 30.24 10.24 23.85
CA ARG A 182 29.45 9.84 25.02
C ARG A 182 30.38 9.22 26.07
N PRO A 183 30.30 9.60 27.35
CA PRO A 183 30.95 8.84 28.42
C PRO A 183 30.23 7.51 28.64
N HIS A 184 31.02 6.51 29.02
CA HIS A 184 30.62 5.15 29.39
C HIS A 184 29.80 5.10 30.68
#